data_AF-A0A0C2D199-F1
#
_entry.id   AF-A0A0C2D199-F1
#
_cell.length_a   1.000
_cell.length_b   1.000
_cell.length_c   1.000
_cell.angle_alpha   90.00
_cell.angle_beta   90.00
_cell.angle_gamma   90.00
#
_symmetry.space_group_name_H-M   'P 1'
#
loop_
_entity.id
_entity.type
_entity.pdbx_description
1 polymer ?
#
loop_
_entity_poly.entity_id
_entity_poly.type
_entity_poly.pdbx_seq_one_letter_code
_entity_poly.pdbx_strand_id
1 'polypeptide(L)'
;MSGKIALMRFGGGFRGDKVYKAQQNGAIGAILFSDPDDIARDGTDEAHVYPNTLWMPNEGVQRGSIMHGDGDPLTPLYPSKKELFKSRTIEQAKKDGALPSIPVLPVSYSTAYQILSRMKGRPAPQPWQGAINVTYKIGPGFQSGEALTISVNGNLKVKKIRNVIGYIRGKDEPDRYVILGNHYDAWVYGSMDPNSGTAILAEVARAMMQTVNETGWRPARTIMFAAWDGEEHGIIGSTEFVEEFTDILRQRAVVYLNMDCLHGNTSLHVGTTPSLYRITMDAAKKIENPSKSEKGKGRETMYDSWVKTFPSGTPGLPNMPVPGGGSDHAAFLTYAGK
;
A
#
# COMPACT_ATOMS: atom_id res chain seq x y z
N MET A 1 -3.25 -8.87 -27.70
CA MET A 1 -2.24 -9.61 -26.91
C MET A 1 -2.52 -11.12 -26.85
N SER A 2 -3.51 -11.62 -27.59
CA SER A 2 -3.90 -13.04 -27.58
C SER A 2 -2.73 -14.02 -27.77
N GLY A 3 -2.60 -14.97 -26.83
CA GLY A 3 -1.58 -16.01 -26.86
C GLY A 3 -0.15 -15.48 -26.70
N LYS A 4 0.04 -14.36 -25.97
CA LYS A 4 1.36 -13.77 -25.69
C LYS A 4 1.59 -13.58 -24.20
N ILE A 5 2.86 -13.55 -23.78
CA ILE A 5 3.27 -13.12 -22.44
C ILE A 5 3.45 -11.60 -22.47
N ALA A 6 2.82 -10.89 -21.54
CA ALA A 6 2.93 -9.43 -21.42
C ALA A 6 4.08 -9.05 -20.49
N LEU A 7 5.07 -8.30 -20.97
CA LEU A 7 6.07 -7.63 -20.13
C LEU A 7 5.57 -6.23 -19.78
N MET A 8 5.49 -5.90 -18.49
CA MET A 8 4.94 -4.65 -18.01
C MET A 8 5.80 -4.08 -16.88
N ARG A 9 6.10 -2.78 -16.90
CA ARG A 9 6.71 -2.14 -15.74
C ARG A 9 5.69 -1.89 -14.62
N PHE A 10 6.15 -1.89 -13.38
CA PHE A 10 5.41 -1.35 -12.23
C PHE A 10 5.13 0.16 -12.40
N GLY A 11 4.36 0.77 -11.48
CA GLY A 11 3.99 2.19 -11.54
C GLY A 11 2.79 2.50 -12.46
N GLY A 12 2.28 3.73 -12.42
CA GLY A 12 1.15 4.18 -13.28
C GLY A 12 -0.20 3.50 -13.01
N GLY A 13 -0.37 2.86 -11.85
CA GLY A 13 -1.57 2.16 -11.42
C GLY A 13 -1.27 0.90 -10.60
N PHE A 14 -2.30 0.28 -10.04
CA PHE A 14 -2.16 -0.92 -9.24
C PHE A 14 -1.77 -2.15 -10.10
N ARG A 15 -0.91 -3.01 -9.55
CA ARG A 15 -0.34 -4.16 -10.28
C ARG A 15 -1.37 -5.21 -10.68
N GLY A 16 -2.38 -5.45 -9.83
CA GLY A 16 -3.49 -6.36 -10.14
C GLY A 16 -4.27 -5.90 -11.37
N ASP A 17 -4.51 -4.60 -11.53
CA ASP A 17 -5.25 -4.05 -12.69
C ASP A 17 -4.50 -4.26 -14.00
N LYS A 18 -3.16 -4.20 -13.97
CA LYS A 18 -2.31 -4.48 -15.14
C LYS A 18 -2.49 -5.92 -15.58
N VAL A 19 -2.43 -6.85 -14.64
CA VAL A 19 -2.62 -8.29 -14.89
C VAL A 19 -4.03 -8.57 -15.38
N TYR A 20 -5.04 -8.02 -14.71
CA TYR A 20 -6.44 -8.14 -15.08
C TYR A 20 -6.66 -7.67 -16.53
N LYS A 21 -6.19 -6.47 -16.88
CA LYS A 21 -6.31 -5.93 -18.25
C LYS A 21 -5.53 -6.76 -19.27
N ALA A 22 -4.33 -7.24 -18.94
CA ALA A 22 -3.57 -8.12 -19.82
C ALA A 22 -4.34 -9.42 -20.13
N GLN A 23 -4.92 -10.04 -19.11
CA GLN A 23 -5.75 -11.24 -19.23
C GLN A 23 -7.00 -10.99 -20.08
N GLN A 24 -7.73 -9.89 -19.84
CA GLN A 24 -8.89 -9.50 -20.67
C GLN A 24 -8.53 -9.30 -22.16
N ASN A 25 -7.27 -8.96 -22.45
CA ASN A 25 -6.76 -8.79 -23.82
C ASN A 25 -6.08 -10.07 -24.39
N GLY A 26 -6.29 -11.21 -23.74
CA GLY A 26 -5.87 -12.55 -24.17
C GLY A 26 -4.42 -12.90 -23.86
N ALA A 27 -3.73 -12.16 -22.99
CA ALA A 27 -2.42 -12.59 -22.53
C ALA A 27 -2.53 -13.94 -21.82
N ILE A 28 -1.53 -14.82 -22.03
CA ILE A 28 -1.45 -16.14 -21.41
C ILE A 28 -0.49 -16.18 -20.22
N GLY A 29 0.10 -15.03 -19.90
CA GLY A 29 1.05 -14.85 -18.82
C GLY A 29 1.51 -13.39 -18.74
N ALA A 30 2.06 -12.99 -17.60
CA ALA A 30 2.59 -11.66 -17.39
C ALA A 30 3.92 -11.66 -16.65
N ILE A 31 4.78 -10.71 -16.97
CA ILE A 31 6.00 -10.40 -16.25
C ILE A 31 5.91 -8.94 -15.80
N LEU A 32 6.19 -8.71 -14.53
CA LEU A 32 6.28 -7.37 -13.94
C LEU A 32 7.74 -7.06 -13.60
N PHE A 33 8.20 -5.83 -13.84
CA PHE A 33 9.54 -5.41 -13.43
C PHE A 33 9.54 -3.96 -12.95
N SER A 34 10.49 -3.61 -12.09
CA SER A 34 10.68 -2.23 -11.60
C SER A 34 11.71 -1.54 -12.47
N ASP A 35 11.31 -0.59 -13.30
CA ASP A 35 12.22 0.13 -14.19
C ASP A 35 13.12 1.11 -13.40
N PRO A 36 14.44 1.17 -13.62
CA PRO A 36 15.33 2.11 -12.94
C PRO A 36 14.89 3.57 -13.00
N ASP A 37 14.11 3.96 -14.01
CA ASP A 37 13.52 5.30 -14.12
C ASP A 37 12.60 5.65 -12.94
N ASP A 38 12.06 4.64 -12.25
CA ASP A 38 11.20 4.82 -11.07
C ASP A 38 11.92 4.54 -9.74
N ILE A 39 12.94 3.67 -9.75
CA ILE A 39 13.45 2.98 -8.54
C ILE A 39 14.99 3.03 -8.38
N ALA A 40 15.71 3.62 -9.34
CA ALA A 40 17.17 3.79 -9.28
C ALA A 40 17.62 4.98 -10.15
N ARG A 41 17.01 6.15 -9.91
CA ARG A 41 17.16 7.36 -10.75
C ARG A 41 18.56 7.96 -10.73
N ASP A 42 19.30 7.76 -9.64
CA ASP A 42 20.64 8.33 -9.48
C ASP A 42 21.73 7.41 -10.06
N GLY A 43 21.37 6.21 -10.53
CA GLY A 43 22.31 5.23 -11.11
C GLY A 43 22.00 3.80 -10.69
N THR A 44 22.51 2.84 -11.47
CA THR A 44 22.33 1.39 -11.26
C THR A 44 23.65 0.66 -10.91
N ASP A 45 24.76 1.39 -10.82
CA ASP A 45 26.02 0.82 -10.32
C ASP A 45 26.03 0.74 -8.79
N GLU A 46 26.98 -0.03 -8.26
CA GLU A 46 27.07 -0.34 -6.83
C GLU A 46 27.09 0.90 -5.93
N ALA A 47 27.71 2.00 -6.37
CA ALA A 47 27.81 3.22 -5.56
C ALA A 47 26.47 3.95 -5.42
N HIS A 48 25.53 3.71 -6.34
CA HIS A 48 24.26 4.44 -6.43
C HIS A 48 23.05 3.64 -5.96
N VAL A 49 23.21 2.38 -5.54
CA VAL A 49 22.12 1.51 -5.06
C VAL A 49 22.36 1.03 -3.63
N TYR A 50 21.35 0.42 -3.00
CA TYR A 50 21.49 -0.23 -1.71
C TYR A 50 22.63 -1.28 -1.74
N PRO A 51 23.54 -1.29 -0.74
CA PRO A 51 23.42 -0.64 0.56
C PRO A 51 23.94 0.81 0.65
N ASN A 52 24.51 1.36 -0.42
CA ASN A 52 25.17 2.68 -0.40
C ASN A 52 24.17 3.84 -0.47
N THR A 53 23.01 3.61 -1.09
CA THR A 53 21.91 4.57 -1.17
C THR A 53 20.56 3.90 -0.88
N LEU A 54 19.47 4.67 -0.98
CA LEU A 54 18.09 4.17 -0.86
C LEU A 54 17.56 3.47 -2.12
N TRP A 55 18.27 3.55 -3.24
CA TRP A 55 17.80 3.06 -4.52
C TRP A 55 17.88 1.52 -4.63
N MET A 56 16.96 0.94 -5.40
CA MET A 56 16.83 -0.51 -5.51
C MET A 56 18.01 -1.11 -6.30
N PRO A 57 18.65 -2.18 -5.78
CA PRO A 57 19.77 -2.84 -6.47
C PRO A 57 19.32 -3.65 -7.69
N ASN A 58 20.27 -3.98 -8.57
CA ASN A 58 20.03 -4.64 -9.87
C ASN A 58 19.18 -5.90 -9.80
N GLU A 59 19.37 -6.70 -8.75
CA GLU A 59 18.65 -7.96 -8.52
C GLU A 59 17.45 -7.81 -7.58
N GLY A 60 17.10 -6.58 -7.21
CA GLY A 60 15.90 -6.29 -6.42
C GLY A 60 14.63 -6.65 -7.18
N VAL A 61 13.67 -7.27 -6.47
CA VAL A 61 12.38 -7.67 -7.03
C VAL A 61 11.26 -7.20 -6.11
N GLN A 62 10.37 -6.35 -6.65
CA GLN A 62 9.17 -5.93 -5.96
C GLN A 62 8.14 -7.07 -5.91
N ARG A 63 7.69 -7.40 -4.70
CA ARG A 63 6.56 -8.30 -4.44
C ARG A 63 5.25 -7.50 -4.36
N GLY A 64 4.12 -8.19 -4.27
CA GLY A 64 2.83 -7.55 -4.09
C GLY A 64 1.67 -8.43 -4.56
N SER A 65 0.52 -8.28 -3.90
CA SER A 65 -0.71 -8.93 -4.36
C SER A 65 -1.10 -8.40 -5.74
N ILE A 66 -1.56 -9.33 -6.57
CA ILE A 66 -2.14 -9.09 -7.91
C ILE A 66 -3.64 -9.40 -7.92
N MET A 67 -4.24 -9.62 -6.74
CA MET A 67 -5.68 -9.73 -6.57
C MET A 67 -6.34 -8.42 -6.98
N HIS A 68 -7.44 -8.48 -7.73
CA HIS A 68 -8.22 -7.32 -8.11
C HIS A 68 -9.38 -7.13 -7.14
N GLY A 69 -9.24 -6.19 -6.20
CA GLY A 69 -10.15 -5.92 -5.10
C GLY A 69 -9.48 -6.06 -3.72
N ASP A 70 -10.26 -5.79 -2.68
CA ASP A 70 -9.85 -5.83 -1.27
C ASP A 70 -10.65 -6.91 -0.52
N GLY A 71 -10.14 -7.39 0.62
CA GLY A 71 -10.75 -8.42 1.45
C GLY A 71 -10.44 -9.86 1.03
N ASP A 72 -10.99 -10.84 1.75
CA ASP A 72 -10.89 -12.25 1.37
C ASP A 72 -11.62 -12.47 0.04
N PRO A 73 -10.91 -12.93 -1.02
CA PRO A 73 -11.53 -13.15 -2.31
C PRO A 73 -12.61 -14.23 -2.28
N LEU A 74 -12.80 -15.00 -1.21
CA LEU A 74 -13.82 -16.06 -1.12
C LEU A 74 -15.07 -15.66 -0.33
N THR A 75 -15.04 -14.51 0.36
CA THR A 75 -16.15 -14.01 1.16
C THR A 75 -16.44 -12.52 0.93
N PRO A 76 -16.50 -12.02 -0.32
CA PRO A 76 -16.80 -10.61 -0.54
C PRO A 76 -18.08 -10.17 0.18
N LEU A 77 -18.00 -9.08 0.94
CA LEU A 77 -19.07 -8.45 1.72
C LEU A 77 -19.50 -9.21 2.99
N TYR A 78 -18.78 -10.26 3.38
CA TYR A 78 -19.08 -11.07 4.55
C TYR A 78 -17.80 -11.49 5.27
N PRO A 79 -17.77 -11.44 6.61
CA PRO A 79 -16.56 -11.82 7.33
C PRO A 79 -16.19 -13.30 7.13
N SER A 80 -14.92 -13.56 6.87
CA SER A 80 -14.31 -14.87 6.65
C SER A 80 -14.16 -15.62 7.98
N LYS A 81 -15.28 -16.12 8.50
CA LYS A 81 -15.34 -17.00 9.68
C LYS A 81 -15.46 -18.45 9.26
N LYS A 82 -14.86 -19.34 10.06
CA LYS A 82 -14.86 -20.78 9.79
C LYS A 82 -16.27 -21.35 9.73
N GLU A 83 -17.17 -20.80 10.54
CA GLU A 83 -18.56 -21.22 10.69
C GLU A 83 -19.49 -20.57 9.65
N LEU A 84 -19.01 -19.58 8.89
CA LEU A 84 -19.81 -18.86 7.91
C LEU A 84 -19.62 -19.43 6.49
N PHE A 85 -20.64 -19.22 5.66
CA PHE A 85 -20.65 -19.67 4.28
C PHE A 85 -19.66 -18.86 3.43
N LYS A 86 -18.89 -19.56 2.59
CA LYS A 86 -18.05 -18.92 1.56
C LYS A 86 -18.89 -18.68 0.32
N SER A 87 -19.03 -17.41 -0.07
CA SER A 87 -19.88 -17.02 -1.20
C SER A 87 -19.33 -17.49 -2.55
N ARG A 88 -18.01 -17.76 -2.65
CA ARG A 88 -17.42 -18.38 -3.84
C ARG A 88 -16.20 -19.25 -3.56
N THR A 89 -15.94 -20.16 -4.49
CA THR A 89 -14.72 -21.01 -4.59
C THR A 89 -13.57 -20.26 -5.26
N ILE A 90 -12.35 -20.78 -5.17
CA ILE A 90 -11.17 -20.23 -5.87
C ILE A 90 -11.39 -20.15 -7.39
N GLU A 91 -11.97 -21.20 -7.98
CA GLU A 91 -12.22 -21.24 -9.43
C GLU A 91 -13.26 -20.20 -9.87
N GLN A 92 -14.28 -19.96 -9.05
CA GLN A 92 -15.23 -18.87 -9.27
C GLN A 92 -14.55 -17.50 -9.12
N ALA A 93 -13.74 -17.29 -8.08
CA ALA A 93 -13.00 -16.04 -7.89
C ALA A 93 -12.03 -15.73 -9.05
N LYS A 94 -11.43 -16.76 -9.67
CA LYS A 94 -10.65 -16.62 -10.91
C LYS A 94 -11.54 -16.26 -12.11
N LYS A 95 -12.69 -16.92 -12.25
CA LYS A 95 -13.64 -16.69 -13.35
C LYS A 95 -14.20 -15.26 -13.31
N ASP A 96 -14.48 -14.76 -12.12
CA ASP A 96 -14.97 -13.40 -11.88
C ASP A 96 -13.86 -12.34 -12.01
N GLY A 97 -12.60 -12.78 -12.10
CA GLY A 97 -11.43 -11.93 -12.29
C GLY A 97 -10.91 -11.23 -11.02
N ALA A 98 -11.42 -11.59 -9.85
CA ALA A 98 -10.84 -11.15 -8.57
C ALA A 98 -9.46 -11.78 -8.35
N LEU A 99 -9.31 -13.05 -8.70
CA LEU A 99 -8.01 -13.73 -8.74
C LEU A 99 -7.51 -13.84 -10.19
N PRO A 100 -6.21 -13.71 -10.43
CA PRO A 100 -5.64 -13.94 -11.76
C PRO A 100 -5.79 -15.40 -12.17
N SER A 101 -6.08 -15.65 -13.46
CA SER A 101 -6.14 -17.00 -14.05
C SER A 101 -4.95 -17.31 -14.96
N ILE A 102 -3.99 -16.38 -15.08
CA ILE A 102 -2.75 -16.53 -15.84
C ILE A 102 -1.53 -16.48 -14.91
N PRO A 103 -0.41 -17.17 -15.26
CA PRO A 103 0.84 -17.07 -14.51
C PRO A 103 1.42 -15.66 -14.56
N VAL A 104 1.88 -15.16 -13.40
CA VAL A 104 2.51 -13.84 -13.27
C VAL A 104 3.81 -13.98 -12.48
N LEU A 105 4.88 -13.34 -12.96
CA LEU A 105 6.18 -13.37 -12.32
C LEU A 105 6.78 -11.96 -12.24
N PRO A 106 7.06 -11.41 -11.04
CA PRO A 106 7.90 -10.24 -10.92
C PRO A 106 9.37 -10.61 -11.11
N VAL A 107 10.14 -9.78 -11.80
CA VAL A 107 11.55 -9.99 -12.08
C VAL A 107 12.38 -8.73 -11.82
N SER A 108 13.68 -8.92 -11.66
CA SER A 108 14.65 -7.84 -11.51
C SER A 108 14.81 -7.05 -12.81
N TYR A 109 15.31 -5.82 -12.74
CA TYR A 109 15.55 -5.05 -13.96
C TYR A 109 16.76 -5.55 -14.77
N SER A 110 17.68 -6.29 -14.16
CA SER A 110 18.70 -7.05 -14.90
C SER A 110 18.08 -8.18 -15.73
N THR A 111 17.09 -8.89 -15.19
CA THR A 111 16.30 -9.89 -15.95
C THR A 111 15.46 -9.21 -17.03
N ALA A 112 14.84 -8.07 -16.73
CA ALA A 112 14.10 -7.29 -17.71
C ALA A 112 14.99 -6.82 -18.88
N TYR A 113 16.23 -6.41 -18.62
CA TYR A 113 17.23 -6.10 -19.65
C TYR A 113 17.47 -7.28 -20.61
N GLN A 114 17.61 -8.51 -20.07
CA GLN A 114 17.79 -9.71 -20.89
C GLN A 114 16.60 -9.97 -21.82
N ILE A 115 15.39 -9.64 -21.39
CA ILE A 115 14.19 -9.75 -22.22
C ILE A 115 14.13 -8.62 -23.24
N LEU A 116 14.20 -7.36 -22.79
CA LEU A 116 14.04 -6.15 -23.59
C LEU A 116 15.10 -6.03 -24.70
N SER A 117 16.37 -6.36 -24.41
CA SER A 117 17.46 -6.33 -25.38
C SER A 117 17.21 -7.25 -26.59
N ARG A 118 16.48 -8.35 -26.39
CA ARG A 118 16.17 -9.35 -27.42
C ARG A 118 14.85 -9.07 -28.11
N MET A 119 13.99 -8.21 -27.57
CA MET A 119 12.70 -7.88 -28.18
C MET A 119 12.87 -7.31 -29.59
N LYS A 120 11.97 -7.69 -30.50
CA LYS A 120 11.83 -7.09 -31.83
C LYS A 120 10.58 -6.20 -31.91
N GLY A 121 10.25 -5.74 -33.10
CA GLY A 121 9.09 -4.89 -33.36
C GLY A 121 9.43 -3.41 -33.29
N ARG A 122 8.39 -2.58 -33.44
CA ARG A 122 8.55 -1.12 -33.45
C ARG A 122 9.01 -0.60 -32.09
N PRO A 123 9.83 0.47 -32.05
CA PRO A 123 10.11 1.20 -30.81
C PRO A 123 8.81 1.60 -30.09
N ALA A 124 8.82 1.48 -28.77
CA ALA A 124 7.75 1.99 -27.93
C ALA A 124 7.75 3.54 -27.96
N PRO A 125 6.59 4.20 -27.79
CA PRO A 125 6.51 5.65 -27.69
C PRO A 125 7.44 6.20 -26.60
N GLN A 126 7.90 7.45 -26.72
CA GLN A 126 8.81 8.07 -25.76
C GLN A 126 8.35 7.95 -24.28
N PRO A 127 7.06 8.16 -23.93
CA PRO A 127 6.60 8.01 -22.54
C PRO A 127 6.68 6.57 -21.99
N TRP A 128 6.89 5.58 -22.86
CA TRP A 128 7.00 4.16 -22.50
C TRP A 128 8.43 3.67 -22.43
N GLN A 129 9.40 4.49 -22.85
CA GLN A 129 10.80 4.22 -22.58
C GLN A 129 11.05 4.32 -21.07
N GLY A 130 12.16 3.74 -20.62
CA GLY A 130 12.65 3.80 -19.25
C GLY A 130 14.16 3.94 -19.23
N ALA A 131 14.78 3.65 -18.09
CA ALA A 131 16.21 3.90 -17.87
C ALA A 131 17.08 2.64 -18.03
N ILE A 132 16.51 1.49 -18.42
CA ILE A 132 17.32 0.35 -18.86
C ILE A 132 17.96 0.71 -20.22
N ASN A 133 19.27 0.51 -20.36
CA ASN A 133 20.06 0.92 -21.52
C ASN A 133 19.82 0.07 -22.79
N VAL A 134 18.59 0.08 -23.30
CA VAL A 134 18.15 -0.50 -24.58
C VAL A 134 16.96 0.28 -25.10
N THR A 135 16.74 0.29 -26.43
CA THR A 135 15.49 0.82 -26.97
C THR A 135 14.35 -0.15 -26.68
N TYR A 136 13.34 0.29 -25.91
CA TYR A 136 12.20 -0.55 -25.61
C TYR A 136 11.37 -0.72 -26.87
N LYS A 137 11.01 -1.96 -27.18
CA LYS A 137 10.19 -2.33 -28.35
C LYS A 137 8.93 -3.04 -27.89
N ILE A 138 7.87 -2.93 -28.69
CA ILE A 138 6.53 -3.44 -28.32
C ILE A 138 6.39 -4.95 -28.61
N GLY A 139 7.31 -5.56 -29.36
CA GLY A 139 7.15 -6.92 -29.86
C GLY A 139 6.22 -7.00 -31.08
N PRO A 140 5.67 -8.20 -31.37
CA PRO A 140 5.83 -9.44 -30.64
C PRO A 140 7.13 -10.19 -30.94
N GLY A 141 7.61 -10.94 -29.95
CA GLY A 141 8.71 -11.91 -30.08
C GLY A 141 10.11 -11.32 -29.95
N PHE A 142 11.10 -12.20 -30.13
CA PHE A 142 12.51 -11.86 -30.10
C PHE A 142 13.13 -11.80 -31.50
N GLN A 143 14.30 -11.16 -31.59
CA GLN A 143 15.03 -10.94 -32.83
C GLN A 143 15.48 -12.26 -33.48
N SER A 144 16.00 -13.20 -32.69
CA SER A 144 16.46 -14.52 -33.17
C SER A 144 15.37 -15.60 -33.18
N GLY A 145 14.11 -15.22 -32.95
CA GLY A 145 12.96 -16.13 -33.05
C GLY A 145 12.79 -17.09 -31.86
N GLU A 146 13.53 -16.90 -30.77
CA GLU A 146 13.36 -17.69 -29.55
C GLU A 146 11.99 -17.44 -28.90
N ALA A 147 11.56 -18.40 -28.08
CA ALA A 147 10.36 -18.29 -27.26
C ALA A 147 10.72 -18.03 -25.79
N LEU A 148 9.88 -17.25 -25.11
CA LEU A 148 9.94 -17.05 -23.66
C LEU A 148 8.97 -18.01 -22.98
N THR A 149 9.46 -18.73 -21.98
CA THR A 149 8.63 -19.57 -21.10
C THR A 149 8.69 -19.00 -19.69
N ILE A 150 7.52 -18.88 -19.05
CA ILE A 150 7.42 -18.64 -17.61
C ILE A 150 6.78 -19.85 -16.95
N SER A 151 7.32 -20.23 -15.79
CA SER A 151 6.78 -21.31 -14.97
C SER A 151 6.57 -20.80 -13.55
N VAL A 152 5.33 -20.86 -13.07
CA VAL A 152 4.94 -20.37 -11.74
C VAL A 152 4.33 -21.54 -10.97
N ASN A 153 5.10 -22.08 -10.03
CA ASN A 153 4.68 -23.20 -9.19
C ASN A 153 4.13 -22.70 -7.85
N GLY A 154 3.10 -21.86 -7.91
CA GLY A 154 2.41 -21.31 -6.74
C GLY A 154 1.10 -22.04 -6.44
N ASN A 155 0.70 -22.09 -5.16
CA ASN A 155 -0.57 -22.67 -4.73
C ASN A 155 -1.35 -21.69 -3.86
N LEU A 156 -2.61 -21.43 -4.20
CA LEU A 156 -3.54 -20.68 -3.36
C LEU A 156 -3.97 -21.55 -2.18
N LYS A 157 -3.84 -21.01 -0.96
CA LYS A 157 -4.19 -21.72 0.27
C LYS A 157 -4.96 -20.79 1.18
N VAL A 158 -6.02 -21.33 1.78
CA VAL A 158 -6.70 -20.66 2.90
C VAL A 158 -5.77 -20.72 4.10
N LYS A 159 -5.48 -19.56 4.69
CA LYS A 159 -4.68 -19.43 5.90
C LYS A 159 -5.47 -18.67 6.96
N LYS A 160 -5.18 -18.99 8.21
CA LYS A 160 -5.65 -18.20 9.34
C LYS A 160 -4.76 -16.97 9.48
N ILE A 161 -5.36 -15.80 9.48
CA ILE A 161 -4.74 -14.52 9.84
C ILE A 161 -5.16 -14.11 11.26
N ARG A 162 -4.48 -13.13 11.86
CA ARG A 162 -4.76 -12.67 13.22
C ARG A 162 -4.59 -11.17 13.39
N ASN A 163 -5.71 -10.46 13.39
CA ASN A 163 -5.73 -9.08 13.88
C ASN A 163 -5.49 -9.04 15.41
N VAL A 164 -4.80 -8.01 15.89
CA VAL A 164 -4.61 -7.73 17.33
C VAL A 164 -5.30 -6.42 17.67
N ILE A 165 -6.31 -6.48 18.52
CA ILE A 165 -7.11 -5.31 18.93
C ILE A 165 -6.90 -5.05 20.42
N GLY A 166 -6.33 -3.91 20.76
CA GLY A 166 -6.23 -3.39 22.13
C GLY A 166 -7.04 -2.10 22.26
N TYR A 167 -7.54 -1.78 23.45
CA TYR A 167 -8.27 -0.52 23.64
C TYR A 167 -8.15 0.06 25.04
N ILE A 168 -8.23 1.38 25.11
CA ILE A 168 -8.38 2.15 26.34
C ILE A 168 -9.84 2.59 26.40
N ARG A 169 -10.59 2.05 27.36
CA ARG A 169 -12.02 2.37 27.52
C ARG A 169 -12.21 3.84 27.86
N GLY A 170 -13.12 4.49 27.11
CA GLY A 170 -13.52 5.87 27.35
C GLY A 170 -14.25 6.04 28.68
N LYS A 171 -14.09 7.20 29.31
CA LYS A 171 -14.75 7.53 30.58
C LYS A 171 -16.20 8.00 30.39
N ASP A 172 -16.43 8.85 29.39
CA ASP A 172 -17.69 9.58 29.23
C ASP A 172 -18.57 8.94 28.15
N GLU A 173 -17.97 8.56 27.02
CA GLU A 173 -18.63 7.93 25.87
C GLU A 173 -17.88 6.63 25.49
N PRO A 174 -17.93 5.58 26.33
CA PRO A 174 -17.18 4.33 26.09
C PRO A 174 -17.62 3.58 24.83
N ASP A 175 -18.79 3.89 24.28
CA ASP A 175 -19.35 3.34 23.05
C ASP A 175 -19.03 4.19 21.81
N ARG A 176 -18.10 5.15 21.91
CA ARG A 176 -17.55 5.89 20.75
C ARG A 176 -16.09 5.53 20.54
N TYR A 177 -15.71 5.24 19.29
CA TYR A 177 -14.40 4.67 18.97
C TYR A 177 -13.55 5.62 18.13
N VAL A 178 -12.38 5.98 18.64
CA VAL A 178 -11.29 6.57 17.86
C VAL A 178 -10.31 5.44 17.58
N ILE A 179 -10.15 5.06 16.32
CA ILE A 179 -9.40 3.86 15.93
C ILE A 179 -8.09 4.31 15.28
N LEU A 180 -6.96 3.81 15.79
CA LEU A 180 -5.65 3.93 15.17
C LEU A 180 -5.21 2.55 14.68
N GLY A 181 -4.95 2.43 13.38
CA GLY A 181 -4.65 1.17 12.74
C GLY A 181 -3.38 1.19 11.89
N ASN A 182 -2.77 0.01 11.77
CA ASN A 182 -1.57 -0.28 10.98
C ASN A 182 -1.54 -1.79 10.73
N HIS A 183 -1.17 -2.26 9.54
CA HIS A 183 -0.88 -3.68 9.35
C HIS A 183 0.52 -4.04 9.85
N TYR A 184 0.74 -5.30 10.19
CA TYR A 184 2.03 -5.79 10.68
C TYR A 184 2.63 -6.91 9.82
N ASP A 185 1.87 -7.48 8.88
CA ASP A 185 2.39 -8.44 7.92
C ASP A 185 3.21 -7.75 6.84
N ALA A 186 4.31 -8.39 6.42
CA ALA A 186 5.23 -7.85 5.43
C ALA A 186 5.66 -8.91 4.43
N TRP A 187 6.06 -8.50 3.22
CA TRP A 187 6.64 -9.42 2.24
C TRP A 187 7.96 -10.09 2.65
N VAL A 188 8.81 -9.36 3.38
CA VAL A 188 10.13 -9.85 3.84
C VAL A 188 10.36 -9.36 5.28
N TYR A 189 11.29 -8.41 5.51
CA TYR A 189 11.55 -7.85 6.84
C TYR A 189 10.61 -6.70 7.19
N GLY A 190 10.13 -5.99 6.17
CA GLY A 190 9.16 -4.93 6.30
C GLY A 190 9.56 -3.76 7.20
N SER A 191 10.85 -3.37 7.22
CA SER A 191 11.33 -2.32 8.12
C SER A 191 10.63 -0.97 7.91
N MET A 192 10.22 -0.68 6.68
CA MET A 192 9.41 0.48 6.33
C MET A 192 7.94 0.06 6.28
N ASP A 193 7.63 -0.79 5.29
CA ASP A 193 6.32 -1.38 5.02
C ASP A 193 6.20 -2.75 5.72
N PRO A 194 5.51 -2.86 6.87
CA PRO A 194 4.84 -1.79 7.62
C PRO A 194 5.44 -1.51 9.00
N ASN A 195 6.56 -2.15 9.37
CA ASN A 195 7.01 -2.16 10.76
C ASN A 195 7.43 -0.78 11.29
N SER A 196 7.64 0.20 10.42
CA SER A 196 7.78 1.60 10.83
C SER A 196 6.50 2.15 11.46
N GLY A 197 5.33 1.85 10.88
CA GLY A 197 4.02 2.15 11.45
C GLY A 197 3.71 1.27 12.66
N THR A 198 4.07 -0.02 12.64
CA THR A 198 3.89 -0.92 13.79
C THR A 198 4.60 -0.39 15.03
N ALA A 199 5.83 0.10 14.87
CA ALA A 199 6.59 0.70 15.95
C ALA A 199 5.90 1.96 16.51
N ILE A 200 5.34 2.82 15.65
CA ILE A 200 4.57 3.99 16.09
C ILE A 200 3.30 3.57 16.83
N LEU A 201 2.53 2.63 16.28
CA LEU A 201 1.29 2.15 16.90
C LEU A 201 1.57 1.67 18.32
N ALA A 202 2.62 0.86 18.49
CA ALA A 202 3.04 0.34 19.79
C ALA A 202 3.49 1.46 20.74
N GLU A 203 4.29 2.42 20.27
CA GLU A 203 4.79 3.52 21.11
C GLU A 203 3.68 4.49 21.52
N VAL A 204 2.74 4.81 20.63
CA VAL A 204 1.56 5.61 20.98
C VAL A 204 0.72 4.88 22.02
N ALA A 205 0.45 3.59 21.84
CA ALA A 205 -0.29 2.80 22.81
C ALA A 205 0.41 2.77 24.18
N ARG A 206 1.74 2.58 24.19
CA ARG A 206 2.57 2.59 25.40
C ARG A 206 2.51 3.95 26.11
N ALA A 207 2.69 5.05 25.39
CA ALA A 207 2.68 6.40 25.93
C ALA A 207 1.31 6.77 26.50
N MET A 208 0.22 6.44 25.82
CA MET A 208 -1.13 6.70 26.31
C MET A 208 -1.45 5.90 27.57
N MET A 209 -1.05 4.62 27.62
CA MET A 209 -1.19 3.79 28.82
C MET A 209 -0.34 4.28 29.98
N GLN A 210 0.87 4.78 29.72
CA GLN A 210 1.70 5.42 30.72
C GLN A 210 1.01 6.65 31.32
N THR A 211 0.49 7.55 30.48
CA THR A 211 -0.27 8.73 30.95
C THR A 211 -1.47 8.33 31.80
N VAL A 212 -2.21 7.30 31.38
CA VAL A 212 -3.34 6.70 32.10
C VAL A 212 -2.94 6.22 33.51
N ASN A 213 -1.79 5.57 33.63
CA ASN A 213 -1.31 5.00 34.88
C ASN A 213 -0.74 6.05 35.84
N GLU A 214 -0.03 7.05 35.31
CA GLU A 214 0.66 8.06 36.11
C GLU A 214 -0.26 9.19 36.58
N THR A 215 -1.24 9.58 35.76
CA THR A 215 -2.08 10.77 36.03
C THR A 215 -3.52 10.43 36.41
N GLY A 216 -3.93 9.17 36.23
CA GLY A 216 -5.33 8.76 36.35
C GLY A 216 -6.23 9.28 35.21
N TRP A 217 -5.67 10.00 34.23
CA TRP A 217 -6.40 10.46 33.06
C TRP A 217 -7.03 9.29 32.30
N ARG A 218 -8.19 9.54 31.69
CA ARG A 218 -8.86 8.63 30.76
C ARG A 218 -9.40 9.45 29.58
N PRO A 219 -9.35 8.91 28.35
CA PRO A 219 -9.96 9.58 27.22
C PRO A 219 -11.48 9.62 27.40
N ALA A 220 -12.13 10.67 26.88
CA ALA A 220 -13.59 10.77 26.92
C ALA A 220 -14.25 9.60 26.14
N ARG A 221 -13.66 9.26 24.99
CA ARG A 221 -14.08 8.17 24.08
C ARG A 221 -13.12 7.01 24.14
N THR A 222 -13.56 5.82 23.75
CA THR A 222 -12.68 4.66 23.67
C THR A 222 -11.68 4.83 22.54
N ILE A 223 -10.40 4.60 22.85
CA ILE A 223 -9.32 4.60 21.85
C ILE A 223 -8.98 3.15 21.56
N MET A 224 -9.05 2.76 20.30
CA MET A 224 -8.74 1.42 19.83
C MET A 224 -7.44 1.43 19.03
N PHE A 225 -6.56 0.48 19.31
CA PHE A 225 -5.33 0.22 18.57
C PHE A 225 -5.51 -1.11 17.83
N ALA A 226 -5.37 -1.09 16.52
CA ALA A 226 -5.58 -2.26 15.68
C ALA A 226 -4.33 -2.56 14.84
N ALA A 227 -3.74 -3.73 15.10
CA ALA A 227 -2.70 -4.28 14.25
C ALA A 227 -3.33 -5.29 13.28
N TRP A 228 -3.32 -4.99 11.98
CA TRP A 228 -3.97 -5.78 10.94
C TRP A 228 -3.03 -6.82 10.34
N ASP A 229 -3.57 -7.97 9.95
CA ASP A 229 -2.83 -9.05 9.28
C ASP A 229 -3.41 -9.30 7.88
N GLY A 230 -2.58 -9.75 6.95
CA GLY A 230 -2.95 -10.01 5.57
C GLY A 230 -3.23 -8.77 4.72
N GLU A 231 -2.68 -7.60 5.07
CA GLU A 231 -2.81 -6.39 4.24
C GLU A 231 -2.11 -6.59 2.89
N GLU A 232 -0.89 -7.13 2.91
CA GLU A 232 -0.05 -7.28 1.72
C GLU A 232 -0.67 -8.24 0.68
N HIS A 233 -1.58 -9.08 1.16
CA HIS A 233 -2.33 -10.05 0.38
C HIS A 233 -3.66 -9.51 -0.18
N GLY A 234 -4.08 -8.31 0.21
CA GLY A 234 -5.27 -7.63 -0.31
C GLY A 234 -6.12 -6.95 0.76
N ILE A 235 -5.50 -6.27 1.74
CA ILE A 235 -6.19 -5.52 2.80
C ILE A 235 -7.17 -6.45 3.55
N ILE A 236 -6.78 -7.72 3.75
CA ILE A 236 -7.71 -8.76 4.20
C ILE A 236 -8.15 -8.48 5.64
N GLY A 237 -7.21 -8.40 6.58
CA GLY A 237 -7.55 -8.33 8.01
C GLY A 237 -8.46 -7.16 8.38
N SER A 238 -8.15 -5.95 7.90
CA SER A 238 -8.96 -4.76 8.17
C SER A 238 -10.31 -4.79 7.46
N THR A 239 -10.37 -5.28 6.21
CA THR A 239 -11.63 -5.43 5.47
C THR A 239 -12.56 -6.42 6.17
N GLU A 240 -12.07 -7.60 6.54
CA GLU A 240 -12.87 -8.60 7.25
C GLU A 240 -13.37 -8.08 8.61
N PHE A 241 -12.56 -7.28 9.31
CA PHE A 241 -12.99 -6.62 10.55
C PHE A 241 -14.11 -5.60 10.29
N VAL A 242 -14.00 -4.80 9.24
CA VAL A 242 -15.03 -3.83 8.87
C VAL A 242 -16.31 -4.54 8.45
N GLU A 243 -16.23 -5.61 7.67
CA GLU A 243 -17.39 -6.42 7.26
C GLU A 243 -18.08 -7.07 8.46
N GLU A 244 -17.32 -7.62 9.41
CA GLU A 244 -17.87 -8.21 10.65
C GLU A 244 -18.61 -7.19 11.51
N PHE A 245 -18.06 -5.98 11.65
CA PHE A 245 -18.54 -5.00 12.62
C PHE A 245 -19.19 -3.76 11.98
N THR A 246 -19.59 -3.82 10.72
CA THR A 246 -20.04 -2.66 9.94
C THR A 246 -21.15 -1.86 10.63
N ASP A 247 -22.17 -2.53 11.19
CA ASP A 247 -23.29 -1.87 11.84
C ASP A 247 -22.85 -1.11 13.10
N ILE A 248 -21.93 -1.70 13.87
CA ILE A 248 -21.35 -1.08 15.06
C ILE A 248 -20.47 0.09 14.65
N LEU A 249 -19.57 -0.12 13.70
CA LEU A 249 -18.63 0.91 13.23
C LEU A 249 -19.38 2.12 12.69
N ARG A 250 -20.38 1.93 11.82
CA ARG A 250 -21.23 3.00 11.26
C ARG A 250 -21.86 3.89 12.34
N GLN A 251 -22.27 3.30 13.46
CA GLN A 251 -22.92 4.04 14.54
C GLN A 251 -21.93 4.65 15.55
N ARG A 252 -20.80 3.98 15.78
CA ARG A 252 -19.94 4.22 16.96
C ARG A 252 -18.54 4.68 16.65
N ALA A 253 -17.98 4.33 15.50
CA ALA A 253 -16.68 4.85 15.08
C ALA A 253 -16.81 6.34 14.78
N VAL A 254 -15.88 7.11 15.35
CA VAL A 254 -15.78 8.57 15.18
C VAL A 254 -14.81 8.88 14.05
N VAL A 255 -13.67 8.19 14.02
CA VAL A 255 -12.62 8.34 13.01
C VAL A 255 -11.74 7.09 12.98
N TYR A 256 -11.29 6.72 11.79
CA TYR A 256 -10.18 5.79 11.59
C TYR A 256 -8.92 6.56 11.16
N LEU A 257 -7.82 6.35 11.88
CA LEU A 257 -6.50 6.92 11.60
C LEU A 257 -5.59 5.78 11.15
N ASN A 258 -5.05 5.90 9.94
CA ASN A 258 -4.15 4.90 9.37
C ASN A 258 -2.70 5.35 9.48
N MET A 259 -1.81 4.49 9.98
CA MET A 259 -0.37 4.74 9.99
C MET A 259 0.38 3.51 9.48
N ASP A 260 0.52 3.41 8.17
CA ASP A 260 1.12 2.26 7.49
C ASP A 260 2.66 2.41 7.41
N CYS A 261 3.12 3.21 6.45
CA CYS A 261 4.53 3.47 6.21
C CYS A 261 4.95 4.88 6.64
N LEU A 262 6.09 4.99 7.31
CA LEU A 262 6.82 6.25 7.43
C LEU A 262 7.72 6.47 6.22
N HIS A 263 7.35 7.38 5.32
CA HIS A 263 8.19 7.72 4.17
C HIS A 263 9.14 8.91 4.46
N GLY A 264 10.43 8.62 4.58
CA GLY A 264 11.52 9.60 4.46
C GLY A 264 11.48 10.83 5.40
N ASN A 265 12.34 11.81 5.13
CA ASN A 265 12.57 12.99 5.98
C ASN A 265 12.12 14.32 5.33
N THR A 266 11.23 14.26 4.33
CA THR A 266 10.88 15.45 3.53
C THR A 266 9.89 16.35 4.27
N SER A 267 8.66 15.88 4.49
CA SER A 267 7.63 16.63 5.21
C SER A 267 6.44 15.73 5.55
N LEU A 268 5.52 16.23 6.37
CA LEU A 268 4.25 15.56 6.63
C LEU A 268 3.45 15.42 5.33
N HIS A 269 2.82 14.27 5.12
CA HIS A 269 1.86 14.03 4.04
C HIS A 269 0.61 13.39 4.65
N VAL A 270 -0.57 13.98 4.37
CA VAL A 270 -1.83 13.50 4.92
C VAL A 270 -2.87 13.39 3.82
N GLY A 271 -3.39 12.18 3.61
CA GLY A 271 -4.64 11.96 2.90
C GLY A 271 -5.79 11.92 3.92
N THR A 272 -6.82 12.76 3.75
CA THR A 272 -7.94 12.80 4.70
C THR A 272 -9.22 13.37 4.08
N THR A 273 -10.34 13.24 4.78
CA THR A 273 -11.64 13.80 4.37
C THR A 273 -11.77 15.28 4.79
N PRO A 274 -12.60 16.09 4.09
CA PRO A 274 -12.72 17.52 4.39
C PRO A 274 -13.11 17.86 5.84
N SER A 275 -13.87 16.99 6.51
CA SER A 275 -14.27 17.16 7.91
C SER A 275 -13.09 17.17 8.88
N LEU A 276 -11.94 16.59 8.50
CA LEU A 276 -10.74 16.49 9.32
C LEU A 276 -9.66 17.55 8.98
N TYR A 277 -9.84 18.35 7.93
CA TYR A 277 -8.82 19.31 7.47
C TYR A 277 -8.34 20.24 8.58
N ARG A 278 -9.29 20.86 9.30
CA ARG A 278 -8.96 21.83 10.34
C ARG A 278 -8.19 21.18 11.49
N ILE A 279 -8.69 20.06 12.02
CA ILE A 279 -8.04 19.40 13.17
C ILE A 279 -6.65 18.88 12.81
N THR A 280 -6.45 18.39 11.59
CA THR A 280 -5.14 17.96 11.10
C THR A 280 -4.15 19.12 11.05
N MET A 281 -4.55 20.28 10.50
CA MET A 281 -3.70 21.46 10.48
C MET A 281 -3.41 22.00 11.87
N ASP A 282 -4.42 22.07 12.74
CA ASP A 282 -4.28 22.55 14.11
C ASP A 282 -3.39 21.63 14.95
N ALA A 283 -3.41 20.31 14.70
CA ALA A 283 -2.48 19.36 15.28
C ALA A 283 -1.05 19.60 14.77
N ALA A 284 -0.85 19.72 13.45
CA ALA A 284 0.47 19.93 12.86
C ALA A 284 1.14 21.24 13.30
N LYS A 285 0.36 22.29 13.61
CA LYS A 285 0.86 23.56 14.18
C LYS A 285 1.34 23.44 15.62
N LYS A 286 0.98 22.37 16.34
CA LYS A 286 1.39 22.14 17.74
C LYS A 286 2.62 21.23 17.84
N ILE A 287 3.01 20.58 16.75
CA ILE A 287 4.16 19.67 16.74
C ILE A 287 5.37 20.41 16.18
N GLU A 288 6.42 20.48 16.98
CA GLU A 288 7.70 21.06 16.59
C GLU A 288 8.32 20.29 15.41
N ASN A 289 8.97 21.00 14.50
CA ASN A 289 9.63 20.41 13.36
C ASN A 289 10.84 19.57 13.80
N PRO A 290 10.93 18.27 13.45
CA PRO A 290 12.08 17.46 13.83
C PRO A 290 13.36 17.84 13.06
N SER A 291 13.25 18.56 11.94
CA SER A 291 14.39 18.93 11.10
C SER A 291 15.04 20.25 11.54
N LYS A 292 16.31 20.18 11.95
CA LYS A 292 17.13 21.37 12.28
C LYS A 292 17.30 22.31 11.08
N SER A 293 17.43 21.76 9.88
CA SER A 293 17.61 22.58 8.66
C SER A 293 16.33 23.34 8.30
N GLU A 294 15.17 22.77 8.61
CA GLU A 294 13.89 23.43 8.40
C GLU A 294 13.64 24.53 9.42
N LYS A 295 13.96 24.28 10.70
CA LYS A 295 13.97 25.33 11.73
C LYS A 295 14.89 26.49 11.39
N GLY A 296 16.10 26.22 10.88
CA GLY A 296 17.01 27.27 10.42
C GLY A 296 16.46 28.15 9.30
N LYS A 297 15.39 27.72 8.61
CA LYS A 297 14.65 28.50 7.60
C LYS A 297 13.38 29.17 8.19
N GLY A 298 13.23 29.19 9.51
CA GLY A 298 12.07 29.73 10.22
C GLY A 298 10.82 28.83 10.19
N ARG A 299 10.97 27.53 9.90
CA ARG A 299 9.87 26.55 9.87
C ARG A 299 9.83 25.76 11.16
N GLU A 300 9.26 26.37 12.19
CA GLU A 300 9.30 25.87 13.58
C GLU A 300 8.40 24.66 13.82
N THR A 301 7.31 24.52 13.06
CA THR A 301 6.32 23.46 13.25
C THR A 301 6.26 22.51 12.05
N MET A 302 5.67 21.33 12.25
CA MET A 302 5.38 20.38 11.16
C MET A 302 4.51 21.02 10.07
N TYR A 303 3.58 21.91 10.45
CA TYR A 303 2.74 22.65 9.50
C TYR A 303 3.54 23.57 8.58
N ASP A 304 4.58 24.24 9.09
CA ASP A 304 5.35 25.24 8.32
C ASP A 304 6.13 24.60 7.16
N SER A 305 6.70 23.41 7.38
CA SER A 305 7.31 22.64 6.29
C SER A 305 6.24 22.01 5.39
N TRP A 306 5.14 21.52 5.96
CA TRP A 306 4.11 20.83 5.20
C TRP A 306 3.47 21.72 4.13
N VAL A 307 3.02 22.93 4.49
CA VAL A 307 2.37 23.86 3.57
C VAL A 307 3.31 24.34 2.45
N LYS A 308 4.63 24.29 2.67
CA LYS A 308 5.64 24.67 1.67
C LYS A 308 5.97 23.52 0.73
N THR A 309 6.07 22.30 1.25
CA THR A 309 6.44 21.13 0.48
C THR A 309 5.28 20.61 -0.35
N PHE A 310 4.07 20.62 0.20
CA PHE A 310 2.86 20.15 -0.46
C PHE A 310 1.77 21.23 -0.39
N PRO A 311 1.90 22.35 -1.13
CA PRO A 311 0.88 23.39 -1.15
C PRO A 311 -0.37 22.90 -1.90
N SER A 312 -1.54 23.34 -1.44
CA SER A 312 -2.77 23.26 -2.23
C SER A 312 -2.88 24.44 -3.21
N GLY A 313 -3.94 24.46 -4.02
CA GLY A 313 -4.27 25.63 -4.85
C GLY A 313 -4.71 26.86 -4.05
N THR A 314 -5.01 26.70 -2.75
CA THR A 314 -5.41 27.80 -1.86
C THR A 314 -4.21 28.25 -1.01
N PRO A 315 -3.85 29.55 -1.04
CA PRO A 315 -2.74 30.07 -0.26
C PRO A 315 -2.85 29.73 1.24
N GLY A 316 -1.77 29.22 1.82
CA GLY A 316 -1.71 28.88 3.24
C GLY A 316 -2.36 27.54 3.61
N LEU A 317 -2.88 26.77 2.66
CA LEU A 317 -3.41 25.44 2.91
C LEU A 317 -2.53 24.36 2.28
N PRO A 318 -2.15 23.31 3.02
CA PRO A 318 -1.47 22.16 2.44
C PRO A 318 -2.42 21.31 1.60
N ASN A 319 -1.87 20.56 0.65
CA ASN A 319 -2.59 19.55 -0.11
C ASN A 319 -2.96 18.38 0.81
N MET A 320 -4.26 18.08 0.88
CA MET A 320 -4.84 17.00 1.69
C MET A 320 -5.85 16.22 0.83
N PRO A 321 -5.39 15.41 -0.12
CA PRO A 321 -6.30 14.67 -0.99
C PRO A 321 -7.14 13.69 -0.18
N VAL A 322 -8.37 13.42 -0.65
CA VAL A 322 -9.16 12.31 -0.10
C VAL A 322 -8.43 11.02 -0.46
N PRO A 323 -8.12 10.15 0.52
CA PRO A 323 -7.39 8.93 0.24
C PRO A 323 -8.29 7.97 -0.55
N GLY A 324 -7.69 7.23 -1.48
CA GLY A 324 -8.37 6.20 -2.27
C GLY A 324 -8.39 4.88 -1.51
N GLY A 325 -7.78 3.85 -2.11
CA GLY A 325 -7.45 2.59 -1.45
C GLY A 325 -5.94 2.40 -1.29
N GLY A 326 -5.52 1.15 -1.05
CA GLY A 326 -4.11 0.77 -1.00
C GLY A 326 -3.49 0.79 0.41
N SER A 327 -4.32 0.80 1.45
CA SER A 327 -3.97 0.46 2.83
C SER A 327 -5.27 0.28 3.63
N ASP A 328 -5.19 -0.06 4.93
CA ASP A 328 -6.29 -0.51 5.77
C ASP A 328 -7.44 0.48 5.98
N HIS A 329 -7.27 1.76 5.62
CA HIS A 329 -8.36 2.75 5.66
C HIS A 329 -9.45 2.51 4.62
N ALA A 330 -9.18 1.73 3.56
CA ALA A 330 -10.05 1.60 2.41
C ALA A 330 -11.48 1.19 2.79
N ALA A 331 -11.64 0.10 3.56
CA ALA A 331 -12.94 -0.39 3.98
C ALA A 331 -13.61 0.54 5.01
N PHE A 332 -12.86 1.16 5.92
CA PHE A 332 -13.42 2.15 6.85
C PHE A 332 -14.04 3.33 6.11
N LEU A 333 -13.34 3.87 5.12
CA LEU A 333 -13.79 5.03 4.35
C LEU A 333 -14.94 4.68 3.39
N THR A 334 -14.77 3.61 2.59
CA THR A 334 -15.67 3.33 1.46
C THR A 334 -16.86 2.44 1.81
N TYR A 335 -16.74 1.61 2.86
CA TYR A 335 -17.80 0.69 3.28
C TYR A 335 -18.49 1.14 4.58
N ALA A 336 -17.72 1.51 5.60
CA ALA A 336 -18.26 1.97 6.88
C ALA A 336 -18.57 3.50 6.91
N GLY A 337 -17.98 4.29 6.00
CA GLY A 337 -18.16 5.73 5.93
C GLY A 337 -17.51 6.49 7.09
N LYS A 338 -16.29 6.10 7.48
CA LYS A 338 -15.54 6.56 8.67
C LYS A 338 -14.16 7.09 8.38
#